data_AF-A0A2T0TWE9-F1
#
_entry.id   AF-A0A2T0TWE9-F1
#
_cell.length_a   1.000
_cell.length_b   1.000
_cell.length_c   1.000
_cell.angle_alpha   90.00
_cell.angle_beta   90.00
_cell.angle_gamma   90.00
#
_symmetry.space_group_name_H-M   'P 1'
#
loop_
_entity.id
_entity.type
_entity.pdbx_description
1 polymer ?
#
loop_
_entity_poly.entity_id
_entity_poly.type
_entity_poly.pdbx_seq_one_letter_code
_entity_poly.pdbx_strand_id
1 'polypeptide(L)'
;MAVCVTCTDDVPALLVTLRAAGLRTHAGQWALPGGRLDPGEGPVEAALRELAEEVGLHRGPGDVLGLLDDYVTRSGYVMTPVVVWAGATGELAPAEAEVAAAYQVPVADLDVEPQLVPIPESDAPVIRLPLLGGWVHAPTAAVVHQFCRLACRGETTRVAHLEQPVFAWR
;
A
#
# COMPACT_ATOMS: atom_id res chain seq x y z
N MET A 1 5.01 -3.32 4.71
CA MET A 1 4.31 -2.77 3.54
C MET A 1 5.07 -1.57 3.02
N ALA A 2 5.35 -1.50 1.72
CA ALA A 2 6.13 -0.44 1.09
C ALA A 2 5.21 0.55 0.36
N VAL A 3 5.25 1.83 0.73
CA VAL A 3 4.73 2.94 -0.07
C VAL A 3 5.86 3.40 -0.98
N CYS A 4 5.97 2.77 -2.15
CA CYS A 4 7.06 3.01 -3.09
C CYS A 4 6.69 4.15 -4.06
N VAL A 5 7.40 5.27 -3.93
CA VAL A 5 7.22 6.46 -4.78
C VAL A 5 8.14 6.35 -5.98
N THR A 6 7.57 6.19 -7.16
CA THR A 6 8.30 6.17 -8.43
C THR A 6 8.16 7.51 -9.14
N CYS A 7 9.05 7.78 -10.10
CA CYS A 7 9.01 8.99 -10.90
C CYS A 7 9.45 8.65 -12.33
N THR A 8 8.54 8.82 -13.30
CA THR A 8 8.82 8.67 -14.73
C THR A 8 8.46 9.98 -15.41
N ASP A 9 9.39 10.58 -16.16
CA ASP A 9 9.19 11.87 -16.84
C ASP A 9 8.62 12.98 -15.92
N ASP A 10 9.19 13.11 -14.72
CA ASP A 10 8.77 14.03 -13.66
C ASP A 10 7.34 13.83 -13.12
N VAL A 11 6.68 12.73 -13.49
CA VAL A 11 5.36 12.36 -12.96
C VAL A 11 5.54 11.40 -11.78
N PRO A 12 5.21 11.81 -10.54
CA PRO A 12 5.27 10.92 -9.39
C PRO A 12 4.11 9.92 -9.43
N ALA A 13 4.42 8.68 -9.08
CA ALA A 13 3.47 7.58 -8.99
C ALA A 13 3.72 6.73 -7.74
N LEU A 14 2.72 5.94 -7.34
CA LEU A 14 2.88 4.88 -6.35
C LEU A 14 2.88 3.53 -7.04
N LEU A 15 3.77 2.64 -6.60
CA LEU A 15 3.77 1.26 -7.04
C LEU A 15 2.62 0.48 -6.36
N VAL A 16 1.77 -0.13 -7.16
CA VAL A 16 0.64 -0.95 -6.74
C VAL A 16 0.72 -2.31 -7.41
N THR A 17 0.53 -3.38 -6.66
CA THR A 17 0.52 -4.76 -7.16
C THR A 17 -0.91 -5.32 -7.23
N LEU A 18 -1.17 -6.12 -8.25
CA LEU A 18 -2.34 -6.99 -8.32
C LEU A 18 -1.94 -8.36 -7.79
N ARG A 19 -2.54 -8.79 -6.68
CA ARG A 19 -2.25 -10.11 -6.09
C ARG A 19 -2.72 -11.23 -7.01
N ALA A 20 -1.89 -12.26 -7.19
CA ALA A 20 -2.19 -13.41 -8.03
C ALA A 20 -3.49 -14.11 -7.61
N ALA A 21 -4.26 -14.58 -8.60
CA ALA A 21 -5.57 -15.20 -8.36
C ALA A 21 -5.49 -16.54 -7.60
N GLY A 22 -4.33 -17.20 -7.62
CA GLY A 22 -4.09 -18.47 -6.94
C GLY A 22 -3.81 -18.37 -5.44
N LEU A 23 -3.69 -17.16 -4.88
CA LEU A 23 -3.36 -16.98 -3.46
C LEU A 23 -4.54 -17.34 -2.55
N ARG A 24 -4.21 -17.97 -1.42
CA ARG A 24 -5.21 -18.40 -0.42
C ARG A 24 -5.96 -17.25 0.24
N THR A 25 -5.36 -16.06 0.26
CA THR A 25 -5.91 -14.84 0.87
C THR A 25 -5.71 -13.65 -0.06
N HIS A 26 -6.71 -12.77 -0.13
CA HIS A 26 -6.66 -11.51 -0.89
C HIS A 26 -6.37 -11.66 -2.40
N ALA A 27 -6.70 -12.80 -3.00
CA ALA A 27 -6.54 -13.04 -4.44
C ALA A 27 -7.26 -11.96 -5.27
N GLY A 28 -6.57 -11.40 -6.27
CA GLY A 28 -7.11 -10.38 -7.17
C GLY A 28 -7.33 -9.00 -6.52
N GLN A 29 -6.86 -8.79 -5.29
CA GLN A 29 -6.91 -7.47 -4.65
C GLN A 29 -5.71 -6.61 -5.05
N TRP A 30 -5.96 -5.33 -5.24
CA TRP A 30 -4.91 -4.31 -5.34
C TRP A 30 -4.28 -4.08 -3.97
N ALA A 31 -2.96 -4.07 -3.92
CA ALA A 31 -2.21 -3.83 -2.70
C ALA A 31 -0.96 -2.99 -2.97
N LEU A 32 -0.39 -2.46 -1.90
CA LEU A 32 0.99 -2.03 -1.91
C LEU A 32 1.89 -3.26 -1.68
N PRO A 33 3.13 -3.30 -2.22
CA PRO A 33 4.04 -4.40 -1.97
C PRO A 33 4.26 -4.64 -0.47
N GLY A 34 4.34 -5.90 -0.06
CA GLY A 34 4.68 -6.23 1.31
C GLY A 34 4.14 -7.56 1.79
N GLY A 35 4.86 -8.10 2.76
CA GLY A 35 4.51 -9.33 3.46
C GLY A 35 4.87 -9.26 4.93
N ARG A 36 5.12 -10.45 5.50
CA ARG A 36 5.37 -10.61 6.93
C ARG A 36 6.82 -10.30 7.25
N LEU A 37 7.07 -9.92 8.51
CA LEU A 37 8.44 -9.85 9.03
C LEU A 37 9.02 -11.27 9.12
N ASP A 38 10.26 -11.41 8.67
CA ASP A 38 11.07 -12.58 8.95
C ASP A 38 11.74 -12.49 10.34
N PRO A 39 12.18 -13.62 10.92
CA PRO A 39 12.83 -13.61 12.24
C PRO A 39 14.06 -12.68 12.30
N GLY A 40 14.01 -11.70 13.20
CA GLY A 40 15.09 -10.72 13.40
C GLY A 40 15.02 -9.49 12.49
N GLU A 41 14.00 -9.40 11.65
CA GLU A 41 13.78 -8.30 10.72
C GLU A 41 12.94 -7.16 11.33
N GLY A 42 13.27 -5.91 10.99
CA GLY A 42 12.43 -4.74 11.27
C GLY A 42 11.50 -4.40 10.09
N PRO A 43 10.55 -3.45 10.28
CA PRO A 43 9.61 -3.08 9.22
C PRO A 43 10.27 -2.56 7.94
N VAL A 44 11.40 -1.85 8.08
CA VAL A 44 12.12 -1.26 6.94
C VAL A 44 12.79 -2.34 6.11
N GLU A 45 13.51 -3.26 6.76
CA GLU A 45 14.15 -4.39 6.10
C GLU A 45 13.10 -5.23 5.35
N ALA A 46 11.97 -5.52 5.99
CA ALA A 46 10.88 -6.29 5.38
C ALA A 46 10.28 -5.57 4.17
N ALA A 47 10.03 -4.27 4.27
CA ALA A 47 9.48 -3.52 3.14
C ALA A 47 10.43 -3.49 1.93
N LEU A 48 11.74 -3.40 2.15
CA LEU A 48 12.74 -3.41 1.07
C LEU A 48 12.92 -4.82 0.48
N ARG A 49 12.93 -5.86 1.31
CA ARG A 49 12.99 -7.26 0.87
C ARG A 49 11.79 -7.61 0.01
N GLU A 50 10.59 -7.34 0.49
CA GLU A 50 9.33 -7.62 -0.22
C GLU A 50 9.24 -6.84 -1.53
N LEU A 51 9.74 -5.60 -1.57
CA LEU A 51 9.82 -4.84 -2.81
C LEU A 51 10.78 -5.49 -3.83
N ALA A 52 11.87 -6.09 -3.38
CA ALA A 52 12.76 -6.85 -4.25
C ALA A 52 12.13 -8.18 -4.69
N GLU A 53 11.48 -8.91 -3.78
CA GLU A 53 10.89 -10.23 -4.03
C GLU A 53 9.65 -10.15 -4.93
N GLU A 54 8.73 -9.23 -4.66
CA GLU A 54 7.44 -9.15 -5.36
C GLU A 54 7.56 -8.54 -6.76
N VAL A 55 8.46 -7.57 -6.96
CA VAL A 55 8.51 -6.75 -8.19
C VAL A 55 9.92 -6.53 -8.75
N GLY A 56 10.94 -7.15 -8.17
CA GLY A 56 12.34 -7.06 -8.63
C GLY A 56 13.01 -5.71 -8.33
N LEU A 57 12.37 -4.83 -7.54
CA LEU A 57 12.84 -3.46 -7.34
C LEU A 57 13.73 -3.37 -6.09
N HIS A 58 15.04 -3.32 -6.32
CA HIS A 58 16.03 -3.31 -5.26
C HIS A 58 16.30 -1.88 -4.77
N ARG A 59 16.01 -1.59 -3.50
CA ARG A 59 16.29 -0.31 -2.84
C ARG A 59 16.99 -0.53 -1.50
N GLY A 60 17.72 0.47 -1.05
CA GLY A 60 18.49 0.42 0.20
C GLY A 60 17.89 1.29 1.31
N PRO A 61 18.42 1.20 2.54
CA PRO A 61 17.97 2.04 3.66
C PRO A 61 18.09 3.55 3.40
N GLY A 62 19.01 3.98 2.53
CA GLY A 62 19.18 5.38 2.15
C GLY A 62 18.05 5.94 1.25
N ASP A 63 17.24 5.05 0.66
CA ASP A 63 16.08 5.40 -0.15
C ASP A 63 14.80 5.55 0.69
N VAL A 64 14.87 5.21 1.99
CA VAL A 64 13.72 5.26 2.90
C VAL A 64 13.52 6.70 3.37
N LEU A 65 12.35 7.25 3.09
CA LEU A 65 11.98 8.62 3.47
C LEU A 65 11.40 8.71 4.89
N GLY A 66 10.79 7.62 5.36
CA GLY A 66 10.19 7.56 6.68
C GLY A 66 9.10 6.50 6.81
N LEU A 67 8.39 6.56 7.93
CA LEU A 67 7.30 5.65 8.28
C LEU A 67 6.00 6.44 8.35
N LEU A 68 4.89 5.80 7.98
CA LEU A 68 3.54 6.30 8.24
C LEU A 68 2.95 5.64 9.50
N ASP A 69 1.70 5.96 9.83
CA ASP A 69 1.07 5.34 10.99
C ASP A 69 0.87 3.85 10.78
N ASP A 70 1.07 3.08 11.85
CA ASP A 70 0.62 1.70 11.90
C ASP A 70 -0.89 1.61 11.66
N TYR A 71 -1.29 0.63 10.86
CA TYR A 71 -2.68 0.27 10.65
C TYR A 71 -2.96 -1.13 11.21
N VAL A 72 -3.83 -1.21 12.21
CA VAL A 72 -4.20 -2.48 12.85
C VAL A 72 -5.45 -3.05 12.17
N THR A 73 -5.29 -4.21 11.56
CA THR A 73 -6.39 -4.95 10.93
C THR A 73 -7.26 -5.66 11.97
N ARG A 74 -8.53 -5.90 11.63
CA ARG A 74 -9.47 -6.70 12.43
C ARG A 74 -9.03 -8.16 12.63
N SER A 75 -8.24 -8.70 11.70
CA SER A 75 -7.64 -10.04 11.81
C SER A 75 -6.40 -10.08 12.71
N GLY A 76 -6.00 -8.95 13.32
CA GLY A 76 -4.95 -8.88 14.33
C GLY A 76 -3.54 -8.59 13.79
N TYR A 77 -3.39 -8.30 12.50
CA TYR A 77 -2.13 -7.86 11.92
C TYR A 77 -1.91 -6.36 12.12
N VAL A 78 -0.67 -5.98 12.44
CA VAL A 78 -0.20 -4.59 12.46
C VAL A 78 0.59 -4.34 11.18
N MET A 79 0.12 -3.41 10.37
CA MET A 79 0.77 -3.00 9.11
C MET A 79 1.54 -1.72 9.35
N THR A 80 2.87 -1.79 9.32
CA THR A 80 3.75 -0.62 9.39
C THR A 80 4.13 -0.18 7.96
N PRO A 81 3.68 1.00 7.48
CA PRO A 81 3.97 1.45 6.12
C PRO A 81 5.31 2.19 6.07
N VAL A 82 6.18 1.76 5.18
CA VAL A 82 7.51 2.34 4.94
C VAL A 82 7.48 3.10 3.63
N VAL A 83 7.78 4.39 3.65
CA VAL A 83 7.85 5.22 2.44
C VAL A 83 9.24 5.12 1.83
N VAL A 84 9.31 4.69 0.57
CA VAL A 84 10.58 4.47 -0.15
C VAL A 84 10.57 5.31 -1.42
N TRP A 85 11.60 6.11 -1.62
CA TRP A 85 11.84 6.81 -2.88
C TRP A 85 12.51 5.86 -3.88
N ALA A 86 11.78 5.43 -4.90
CA ALA A 86 12.34 4.62 -5.96
C ALA A 86 12.84 5.43 -7.16
N GLY A 87 12.29 6.62 -7.40
CA GLY A 87 12.59 7.39 -8.62
C GLY A 87 12.23 6.56 -9.86
N ALA A 88 13.07 6.60 -10.89
CA ALA A 88 12.90 5.74 -12.07
C ALA A 88 13.13 4.26 -11.70
N THR A 89 12.18 3.39 -12.07
CA THR A 89 12.22 1.96 -11.70
C THR A 89 12.99 1.11 -12.69
N GLY A 90 13.08 1.53 -13.97
CA GLY A 90 13.39 0.62 -15.06
C GLY A 90 12.26 -0.40 -15.27
N GLU A 91 12.60 -1.56 -15.85
CA GLU A 91 11.67 -2.67 -16.04
C GLU A 91 11.44 -3.39 -14.71
N LEU A 92 10.16 -3.49 -14.31
CA LEU A 92 9.75 -4.25 -13.14
C LEU A 92 9.67 -5.74 -13.48
N ALA A 93 9.99 -6.60 -12.51
CA ALA A 93 9.92 -8.05 -12.66
C ALA A 93 8.98 -8.65 -11.61
N PRO A 94 7.65 -8.66 -11.84
CA PRO A 94 6.69 -9.24 -10.92
C PRO A 94 6.93 -10.74 -10.68
N ALA A 95 6.92 -11.18 -9.43
CA ALA A 95 6.96 -12.59 -9.09
C ALA A 95 5.58 -13.23 -9.37
N GLU A 96 5.42 -13.88 -10.53
CA GLU A 96 4.12 -14.38 -11.03
C GLU A 96 3.33 -15.26 -10.03
N ALA A 97 4.03 -15.94 -9.12
CA ALA A 97 3.40 -16.75 -8.08
C ALA A 97 2.56 -15.92 -7.09
N GLU A 98 2.91 -14.64 -6.89
CA GLU A 98 2.32 -13.76 -5.88
C GLU A 98 1.73 -12.48 -6.48
N VAL A 99 2.32 -11.98 -7.56
CA VAL A 99 1.94 -10.73 -8.24
C VAL A 99 1.58 -11.02 -9.69
N ALA A 100 0.30 -10.84 -10.02
CA ALA A 100 -0.18 -10.97 -11.39
C ALA A 100 0.25 -9.78 -12.27
N ALA A 101 0.38 -8.60 -11.69
CA ALA A 101 0.82 -7.40 -12.39
C ALA A 101 1.26 -6.30 -11.39
N ALA A 102 2.17 -5.43 -11.82
CA ALA A 102 2.59 -4.24 -11.07
C ALA A 102 2.35 -2.98 -11.90
N TYR A 103 1.81 -1.94 -11.27
CA TYR A 103 1.43 -0.69 -11.91
C TYR A 103 2.03 0.50 -11.17
N GLN A 104 2.52 1.46 -11.94
CA GLN A 104 2.85 2.78 -11.44
C GLN A 104 1.60 3.64 -11.60
N VAL A 105 0.88 3.88 -10.51
CA VAL A 105 -0.36 4.67 -10.52
C VAL A 105 0.01 6.12 -10.18
N PRO A 106 -0.24 7.09 -11.09
CA PRO A 106 0.08 8.49 -10.83
C PRO A 106 -0.49 8.96 -9.49
N VAL A 107 0.31 9.70 -8.72
CA VAL A 107 -0.15 10.23 -7.42
C VAL A 107 -1.38 11.12 -7.60
N ALA A 108 -1.49 11.82 -8.73
CA ALA A 108 -2.66 12.63 -9.06
C ALA A 108 -3.98 11.81 -9.18
N ASP A 109 -3.90 10.53 -9.54
CA ASP A 109 -5.07 9.64 -9.62
C ASP A 109 -5.47 9.10 -8.23
N LEU A 110 -4.54 9.18 -7.25
CA LEU A 110 -4.71 8.67 -5.89
C LEU A 110 -5.00 9.80 -4.88
N ASP A 111 -4.55 11.03 -5.13
CA ASP A 111 -4.80 12.21 -4.30
C ASP A 111 -6.22 12.76 -4.52
N VAL A 112 -7.18 11.90 -4.20
CA VAL A 112 -8.61 12.18 -4.27
C VAL A 112 -9.23 12.08 -2.88
N GLU A 113 -10.39 12.70 -2.71
CA GLU A 113 -11.14 12.55 -1.47
C GLU A 113 -11.64 11.10 -1.33
N PRO A 114 -11.42 10.45 -0.17
CA PRO A 114 -11.84 9.07 0.03
C PRO A 114 -13.36 8.97 0.16
N GLN A 115 -13.89 7.80 -0.20
CA GLN A 115 -15.25 7.46 0.20
C GLN A 115 -15.23 6.79 1.57
N LEU A 116 -15.99 7.37 2.49
CA LEU A 116 -16.23 6.86 3.83
C LEU A 116 -17.64 6.25 3.88
N VAL A 117 -17.71 4.93 4.04
CA VAL A 117 -18.96 4.17 3.98
C VAL A 117 -19.31 3.70 5.40
N PRO A 118 -20.39 4.19 6.02
CA PRO A 118 -20.83 3.67 7.30
C PRO A 118 -21.29 2.21 7.15
N ILE A 119 -21.03 1.41 8.18
CA ILE A 119 -21.47 0.02 8.26
C ILE A 119 -22.14 -0.24 9.62
N PRO A 120 -23.11 -1.15 9.72
CA PRO A 120 -23.77 -1.45 10.98
C PRO A 120 -22.87 -2.17 12.01
N GLU A 121 -21.76 -2.77 11.57
CA GLU A 121 -20.86 -3.55 12.42
C GLU A 121 -19.78 -2.72 13.14
N SER A 122 -19.64 -1.43 12.82
CA SER A 122 -18.62 -0.54 13.39
C SER A 122 -19.08 0.91 13.42
N ASP A 123 -18.75 1.62 14.50
CA ASP A 123 -18.95 3.08 14.58
C ASP A 123 -17.98 3.86 13.65
N ALA A 124 -16.90 3.19 13.22
CA ALA A 124 -15.94 3.74 12.27
C ALA A 124 -16.38 3.46 10.82
N PRO A 125 -16.27 4.45 9.91
CA PRO A 125 -16.60 4.22 8.51
C PRO A 125 -15.52 3.41 7.79
N VAL A 126 -15.94 2.58 6.84
CA VAL A 126 -15.03 1.89 5.91
C VAL A 126 -14.48 2.90 4.92
N ILE A 127 -13.16 2.99 4.82
CA ILE A 127 -12.49 3.79 3.79
C ILE A 127 -12.31 3.00 2.48
N ARG A 128 -12.54 3.67 1.35
CA ARG A 128 -12.14 3.19 0.03
C ARG A 128 -11.69 4.32 -0.90
N LEU A 129 -10.79 3.99 -1.82
CA LEU A 129 -10.31 4.87 -2.89
C LEU A 129 -10.59 4.23 -4.26
N PRO A 130 -10.89 5.04 -5.29
CA PRO A 130 -10.93 4.54 -6.66
C PRO A 130 -9.52 4.09 -7.08
N LEU A 131 -9.43 2.94 -7.72
CA LEU A 131 -8.14 2.42 -8.20
C LEU A 131 -8.35 1.53 -9.42
N LEU A 132 -7.77 1.92 -10.56
CA LEU A 132 -7.75 1.14 -11.81
C LEU A 132 -9.13 0.58 -12.20
N GLY A 133 -10.17 1.44 -12.14
CA GLY A 133 -11.55 1.08 -12.50
C GLY A 133 -12.34 0.32 -11.42
N GLY A 134 -11.74 0.07 -10.25
CA GLY A 134 -12.37 -0.56 -9.10
C GLY A 134 -12.22 0.25 -7.82
N TRP A 135 -12.34 -0.45 -6.68
CA TRP A 135 -12.14 0.11 -5.35
C TRP A 135 -11.04 -0.63 -4.62
N VAL A 136 -10.18 0.12 -3.95
CA VAL A 136 -9.29 -0.42 -2.93
C VAL A 136 -9.78 0.00 -1.56
N HIS A 137 -9.64 -0.88 -0.58
CA HIS A 137 -10.09 -0.67 0.80
C HIS A 137 -8.90 -0.60 1.76
N ALA A 138 -9.15 -0.27 3.02
CA ALA A 138 -8.14 -0.45 4.06
C ALA A 138 -7.64 -1.91 4.13
N PRO A 139 -6.34 -2.16 4.43
CA PRO A 139 -5.35 -1.16 4.88
C PRO A 139 -4.81 -0.26 3.77
N THR A 140 -4.76 -0.72 2.52
CA THR A 140 -4.14 0.00 1.40
C THR A 140 -4.75 1.39 1.18
N ALA A 141 -6.08 1.52 1.15
CA ALA A 141 -6.73 2.82 0.96
C ALA A 141 -6.42 3.82 2.07
N ALA A 142 -6.34 3.35 3.32
CA ALA A 142 -6.02 4.19 4.48
C ALA A 142 -4.60 4.75 4.36
N VAL A 143 -3.64 3.91 4.00
CA VAL A 143 -2.23 4.29 3.86
C VAL A 143 -2.00 5.21 2.68
N VAL A 144 -2.59 4.92 1.52
CA VAL A 144 -2.50 5.79 0.34
C VAL A 144 -3.12 7.16 0.64
N HIS A 145 -4.28 7.19 1.29
CA HIS A 145 -4.90 8.45 1.71
C HIS A 145 -3.97 9.24 2.64
N GLN A 146 -3.42 8.61 3.68
CA GLN A 146 -2.49 9.26 4.60
C GLN A 146 -1.26 9.82 3.87
N PHE A 147 -0.66 9.02 2.98
CA PHE A 147 0.47 9.45 2.18
C PHE A 147 0.13 10.69 1.35
N CYS A 148 -1.00 10.69 0.63
CA CYS A 148 -1.38 11.84 -0.20
C CYS A 148 -1.66 13.09 0.64
N ARG A 149 -2.37 12.98 1.78
CA ARG A 149 -2.57 14.13 2.68
C ARG A 149 -1.24 14.72 3.15
N LEU A 150 -0.30 13.87 3.56
CA LEU A 150 0.99 14.34 4.07
C LEU A 150 1.89 14.87 2.95
N ALA A 151 2.19 14.04 1.95
CA ALA A 151 3.20 14.31 0.93
C ALA A 151 2.75 15.32 -0.13
N CYS A 152 1.46 15.33 -0.48
CA CYS A 152 0.94 16.22 -1.54
C CYS A 152 0.36 17.52 -0.97
N ARG A 153 -0.15 17.48 0.26
CA ARG A 153 -0.88 18.61 0.86
C ARG A 153 -0.24 19.20 2.11
N GLY A 154 0.80 18.55 2.66
CA GLY A 154 1.43 18.99 3.91
C GLY A 154 0.55 18.79 5.15
N GLU A 155 -0.43 17.90 5.07
CA GLU A 155 -1.44 17.71 6.11
C GLU A 155 -1.23 16.40 6.87
N THR A 156 -1.04 16.50 8.18
CA THR A 156 -0.96 15.32 9.06
C THR A 156 -2.35 14.75 9.31
N THR A 157 -2.63 13.57 8.76
CA THR A 157 -3.91 12.86 8.94
C THR A 157 -3.66 11.50 9.60
N ARG A 158 -4.42 11.18 10.65
CA ARG A 158 -4.40 9.86 11.30
C ARG A 158 -5.40 8.95 10.63
N VAL A 159 -5.05 7.68 10.39
CA VAL A 159 -5.95 6.74 9.67
C VAL A 159 -6.28 5.46 10.42
N ALA A 160 -5.69 5.25 11.61
CA ALA A 160 -5.94 4.06 12.43
C ALA A 160 -7.40 3.90 12.91
N HIS A 161 -8.20 4.95 12.83
CA HIS A 161 -9.62 4.94 13.20
C HIS A 161 -10.55 4.53 12.05
N LEU A 162 -10.03 4.38 10.82
CA LEU A 162 -10.82 4.03 9.64
C LEU A 162 -10.96 2.52 9.53
N GLU A 163 -12.12 2.04 9.09
CA GLU A 163 -12.48 0.62 9.15
C GLU A 163 -12.18 -0.13 7.84
N GLN A 164 -11.99 -1.45 7.96
CA GLN A 164 -11.92 -2.36 6.82
C GLN A 164 -13.32 -2.89 6.48
N PRO A 165 -13.61 -3.24 5.22
CA PRO A 165 -14.87 -3.89 4.89
C PRO A 165 -14.99 -5.24 5.61
N VAL A 166 -16.22 -5.65 5.95
CA VAL A 166 -16.51 -6.87 6.73
C VAL A 166 -15.89 -8.13 6.11
N PHE A 167 -15.80 -8.22 4.78
CA PHE A 167 -15.19 -9.36 4.10
C PHE A 167 -13.69 -9.52 4.39
N ALA A 168 -13.01 -8.47 4.85
CA ALA A 168 -11.58 -8.45 5.17
C ALA A 168 -11.27 -8.70 6.66
N TRP A 169 -12.28 -9.04 7.47
CA TRP A 169 -12.11 -9.26 8.92
C TRP A 169 -11.62 -10.67 9.28
N ARG A 170 -11.43 -11.55 8.30
CA ARG A 170 -11.08 -12.96 8.48
C ARG A 170 -9.62 -13.22 8.16
#